data_AF-A0A4R1I1Z9-F1
#
_entry.id   AF-A0A4R1I1Z9-F1
#
_cell.length_a   1.000
_cell.length_b   1.000
_cell.length_c   1.000
_cell.angle_alpha   90.00
_cell.angle_beta   90.00
_cell.angle_gamma   90.00
#
_symmetry.space_group_name_H-M   'P 1'
#
loop_
_entity.id
_entity.type
_entity.pdbx_description
1 polymer ?
#
loop_
_entity_poly.entity_id
_entity_poly.type
_entity_poly.pdbx_seq_one_letter_code
_entity_poly.pdbx_strand_id
1 'polypeptide(L)' 'MTDNDWARAPAKDAADYIATLAHELAAMAAQNRLDVLRYLLEMARDEARSVVGAELEPREEG' A
#
# COMPACT_ATOMS: atom_id res chain seq x y z
N MET A 1 3.65 0.32 -27.90
CA MET A 1 4.26 0.72 -26.62
C MET A 1 3.12 1.29 -25.81
N THR A 2 2.59 0.47 -24.90
CA THR A 2 1.19 0.41 -24.49
C THR A 2 0.82 1.50 -23.48
N ASP A 3 -0.34 2.14 -23.67
CA ASP A 3 -0.93 3.16 -22.78
C ASP A 3 -1.04 2.73 -21.30
N ASN A 4 -0.92 1.43 -21.02
CA ASN A 4 -1.07 0.84 -19.69
C ASN A 4 0.13 1.05 -18.74
N ASP A 5 1.35 1.20 -19.28
CA ASP A 5 2.56 1.34 -18.44
C ASP A 5 2.60 2.70 -17.72
N TRP A 6 2.07 3.74 -18.38
CA TRP A 6 1.99 5.10 -17.83
C TRP A 6 0.93 5.26 -16.76
N ALA A 7 -0.12 4.43 -16.73
CA ALA A 7 -1.13 4.43 -15.67
C ALA A 7 -0.66 3.61 -14.46
N ARG A 8 0.15 2.57 -14.70
CA ARG A 8 0.69 1.67 -13.67
C ARG A 8 1.79 2.30 -12.82
N ALA A 9 2.68 3.08 -13.43
CA ALA A 9 3.72 3.80 -12.69
C ALA A 9 3.13 4.75 -11.61
N PRO A 10 2.13 5.61 -11.92
CA PRO A 10 1.43 6.42 -10.92
C PRO A 10 0.74 5.62 -9.83
N ALA A 11 0.12 4.48 -10.15
CA ALA A 11 -0.56 3.64 -9.15
C ALA A 11 0.44 3.03 -8.16
N LYS A 12 1.58 2.56 -8.66
CA LYS A 12 2.68 2.07 -7.82
C LYS A 12 3.28 3.18 -6.96
N ASP A 13 3.55 4.35 -7.54
CA ASP A 13 4.11 5.48 -6.82
C ASP A 13 3.16 5.96 -5.71
N ALA A 14 1.85 5.99 -5.98
CA ALA A 14 0.83 6.31 -4.99
C ALA A 14 0.77 5.27 -3.85
N ALA A 15 0.84 3.98 -4.19
CA ALA A 15 0.87 2.91 -3.20
C ALA A 15 2.12 2.96 -2.31
N ASP A 16 3.29 3.19 -2.90
CA ASP A 16 4.56 3.34 -2.17
C ASP A 16 4.53 4.59 -1.27
N TYR A 17 3.95 5.69 -1.74
CA TYR A 17 3.74 6.89 -0.95
C TYR A 17 2.83 6.63 0.27
N ILE A 18 1.67 5.99 0.06
CA ILE A 18 0.73 5.65 1.14
C ILE A 18 1.39 4.71 2.16
N ALA A 19 2.12 3.68 1.68
CA ALA A 19 2.83 2.75 2.55
C ALA A 19 3.90 3.45 3.41
N THR A 20 4.57 4.46 2.86
CA THR A 20 5.56 5.27 3.59
C THR A 20 4.89 6.13 4.65
N LEU A 21 3.83 6.86 4.28
CA LEU A 21 3.09 7.72 5.21
C LEU A 21 2.48 6.91 6.36
N ALA A 22 1.87 5.76 6.06
CA ALA A 22 1.29 4.88 7.07
C ALA A 22 2.36 4.36 8.05
N HIS A 23 3.57 4.06 7.57
CA HIS A 23 4.69 3.64 8.41
C HIS A 23 5.12 4.75 9.39
N GLU A 24 5.28 5.97 8.91
CA GLU A 24 5.67 7.12 9.74
C GLU A 24 4.62 7.41 10.82
N LEU A 25 3.34 7.40 10.45
CA LEU A 25 2.25 7.59 11.40
C LEU A 25 2.18 6.45 12.42
N ALA A 26 2.44 5.20 12.02
CA ALA A 26 2.48 4.06 12.95
C ALA A 26 3.59 4.23 13.99
N ALA A 27 4.75 4.75 13.59
CA ALA A 27 5.84 5.07 14.51
C ALA A 27 5.45 6.17 15.51
N MET A 28 4.74 7.21 15.06
CA MET A 28 4.19 8.26 15.94
C MET A 28 3.14 7.70 16.90
N ALA A 29 2.25 6.82 16.42
CA ALA A 29 1.25 6.15 17.25
C ALA A 29 1.90 5.27 18.33
N ALA A 30 2.98 4.55 17.99
CA ALA A 30 3.75 3.74 18.93
C ALA A 30 4.36 4.60 20.05
N GLN A 31 4.95 5.75 19.71
CA GLN A 31 5.51 6.69 20.69
C GLN A 31 4.47 7.22 21.68
N ASN A 32 3.20 7.33 21.25
CA ASN A 32 2.09 7.83 22.06
C ASN A 32 1.22 6.71 22.67
N ARG A 33 1.64 5.44 22.59
CA ARG A 33 0.88 4.27 23.09
C ARG A 33 -0.53 4.16 22.51
N LEU A 34 -0.70 4.55 21.25
CA LEU A 34 -1.96 4.44 20.51
C LEU A 34 -1.99 3.11 19.74
N ASP A 35 -2.10 2.00 20.47
CA ASP A 35 -1.89 0.65 19.90
C ASP A 35 -2.87 0.28 18.79
N VAL A 36 -4.16 0.63 18.96
CA VAL A 36 -5.19 0.40 17.93
C VAL A 36 -4.88 1.20 16.66
N LEU A 37 -4.46 2.46 16.80
CA LEU A 37 -4.10 3.30 15.67
C LEU A 37 -2.86 2.77 14.96
N ARG A 38 -1.83 2.36 15.72
CA ARG A 38 -0.63 1.71 15.18
C ARG A 38 -1.00 0.48 14.35
N TYR A 39 -1.84 -0.39 14.90
CA TYR A 39 -2.30 -1.61 14.22
C TYR A 39 -3.01 -1.29 12.90
N LEU A 40 -3.94 -0.32 12.90
CA LEU A 40 -4.66 0.08 11.68
C LEU A 40 -3.73 0.67 10.62
N LEU A 41 -2.70 1.42 11.02
CA LEU A 41 -1.72 2.00 10.11
C LEU A 41 -0.76 0.95 9.54
N GLU A 42 -0.35 -0.03 10.35
CA GLU A 42 0.43 -1.18 9.88
C GLU A 42 -0.39 -2.00 8.86
N MET A 43 -1.68 -2.24 9.12
CA MET A 43 -2.59 -2.88 8.17
C MET A 43 -2.73 -2.09 6.86
N ALA A 44 -2.95 -0.77 6.94
CA ALA A 44 -3.09 0.07 5.75
C ALA A 44 -1.83 0.09 4.88
N ARG A 45 -0.64 0.03 5.51
CA ARG A 45 0.63 -0.11 4.80
C ARG A 45 0.73 -1.42 4.04
N ASP A 46 0.35 -2.52 4.68
CA ASP A 46 0.38 -3.85 4.06
C ASP A 46 -0.62 -3.93 2.90
N GLU A 47 -1.81 -3.35 3.07
CA GLU A 47 -2.81 -3.24 2.01
C GLU A 47 -2.29 -2.44 0.81
N ALA A 48 -1.69 -1.26 1.04
CA ALA A 48 -1.14 -0.43 -0.03
C ALA A 48 -0.09 -1.18 -0.86
N ARG A 49 0.75 -2.00 -0.22
CA ARG A 49 1.74 -2.85 -0.91
C ARG A 49 1.10 -4.00 -1.68
N SER A 50 -0.01 -4.55 -1.18
CA SER A 50 -0.71 -5.66 -1.82
C SER A 50 -1.43 -5.26 -3.11
N VAL A 51 -1.95 -4.03 -3.20
CA VAL A 51 -2.68 -3.52 -4.39
C VAL A 51 -1.80 -3.52 -5.64
N VAL A 52 -0.50 -3.24 -5.50
CA VAL A 52 0.46 -3.29 -6.61
C VAL A 52 0.78 -4.74 -7.04
N GLY A 53 0.67 -5.69 -6.11
CA GLY A 53 0.92 -7.11 -6.35
C GLY A 53 -0.27 -7.89 -6.93
N ALA A 54 -1.51 -7.52 -6.58
CA ALA A 54 -2.72 -8.26 -6.95
C ALA A 54 -3.13 -8.14 -8.43
N GLU A 55 -2.69 -7.10 -9.15
CA GLU A 55 -2.93 -6.97 -10.60
C GLU A 55 -2.13 -7.98 -11.45
N LEU A 56 -1.25 -8.78 -10.85
CA LEU A 56 -0.38 -9.74 -11.54
C LEU A 56 -0.91 -11.18 -11.59
N GLU A 57 -2.04 -11.50 -10.94
CA GLU A 57 -2.67 -12.81 -11.13
C GLU A 57 -3.68 -12.75 -12.29
N PRO A 58 -3.35 -13.28 -13.48
CA PRO A 58 -4.38 -13.55 -14.46
C PRO A 58 -5.35 -14.55 -13.82
N ARG A 59 -6.63 -14.18 -13.73
CA ARG A 59 -7.68 -15.15 -13.49
C ARG A 59 -7.52 -16.23 -14.56
N GLU A 60 -7.06 -17.41 -14.18
CA GLU A 60 -7.19 -18.58 -15.03
C GLU A 60 -8.70 -18.83 -15.19
N GLU A 61 -9.23 -18.37 -16.32
CA GLU A 61 -10.58 -18.70 -16.78
C GLU A 61 -10.58 -20.20 -17.09
N GLY A 62 -11.22 -20.97 -16.20
CA GLY A 62 -11.56 -22.37 -16.44
C GLY A 62 -12.84 -22.53 -17.24
#